data_AF-A0AAU5K7T1-F1
#
_entry.id   AF-A0AAU5K7T1-F1
#
_cell.length_a   1.000
_cell.length_b   1.000
_cell.length_c   1.000
_cell.angle_alpha   90.00
_cell.angle_beta   90.00
_cell.angle_gamma   90.00
#
_symmetry.space_group_name_H-M   'P 1'
#
loop_
_entity.id
_entity.type
_entity.pdbx_description
1 polymer ?
#
loop_
_entity_poly.entity_id
_entity_poly.type
_entity_poly.pdbx_seq_one_letter_code
_entity_poly.pdbx_strand_id
1 'polypeptide(L)'
;MRVRSTSARALPRAAGLLGAALLALLGAATPADAAAGDMLSVDSVGTLASDGTVTLSGTYQCSTGGAVFVTSNLRLGQSEANIGDGVRALCDGNKHGWISQGKPAQLHPALGAARVEATLTHLTQGPAWWLPVLPEFLAQQGQDITLVASGT
;
A
#
# COMPACT_ATOMS: atom_id res chain seq x y z
N MET A 1 -46.64 52.84 35.75
CA MET A 1 -47.84 52.39 36.49
C MET A 1 -47.60 50.94 36.92
N ARG A 2 -47.78 50.62 38.21
CA ARG A 2 -47.56 49.27 38.83
C ARG A 2 -48.55 48.24 38.23
N VAL A 3 -48.30 46.92 38.23
CA VAL A 3 -48.67 45.96 39.31
C VAL A 3 -48.21 44.54 38.85
N ARG A 4 -47.22 43.93 39.51
CA ARG A 4 -47.29 42.68 40.33
C ARG A 4 -48.36 41.64 39.96
N SER A 5 -47.98 40.37 39.79
CA SER A 5 -48.26 39.30 40.78
C SER A 5 -47.98 37.89 40.24
N THR A 6 -47.31 37.13 41.10
CA THR A 6 -47.02 35.70 41.05
C THR A 6 -48.27 34.83 41.11
N SER A 7 -48.23 33.64 40.51
CA SER A 7 -49.02 32.49 40.97
C SER A 7 -48.29 31.18 40.65
N ALA A 8 -47.68 30.61 41.69
CA ALA A 8 -47.32 29.21 41.71
C ALA A 8 -48.59 28.37 41.87
N ARG A 9 -48.73 27.28 41.11
CA ARG A 9 -49.63 26.18 41.44
C ARG A 9 -48.83 24.88 41.46
N ALA A 10 -48.96 24.18 42.59
CA ALA A 10 -48.33 22.90 42.87
C ALA A 10 -49.14 21.73 42.29
N LEU A 11 -48.42 20.81 41.61
CA LEU A 11 -48.47 19.33 41.57
C LEU A 11 -49.82 18.58 41.39
N PRO A 12 -49.81 17.48 40.60
CA PRO A 12 -49.45 16.19 41.21
C PRO A 12 -48.48 15.34 40.38
N ARG A 13 -47.62 14.60 41.10
CA ARG A 13 -46.91 13.43 40.59
C ARG A 13 -47.89 12.27 40.48
N ALA A 14 -48.03 11.69 39.29
CA ALA A 14 -48.56 10.34 39.13
C ALA A 14 -47.55 9.55 38.30
N ALA A 15 -47.03 8.49 38.94
CA ALA A 15 -46.03 7.59 38.40
C ALA A 15 -46.64 6.73 37.29
N GLY A 16 -45.99 6.73 36.13
CA GLY A 16 -46.17 5.74 35.08
C GLY A 16 -44.82 5.11 34.78
N LEU A 17 -44.48 4.03 35.49
CA LEU A 17 -43.37 3.13 35.18
C LEU A 17 -43.73 2.30 33.95
N LEU A 18 -43.24 2.64 32.76
CA LEU A 18 -43.28 1.75 31.60
C LEU A 18 -42.03 1.94 30.73
N GLY A 19 -41.23 0.88 30.64
CA GLY A 19 -40.43 0.58 29.44
C GLY A 19 -38.97 1.04 29.46
N ALA A 20 -38.13 0.35 30.21
CA ALA A 20 -36.68 0.33 29.98
C ALA A 20 -36.34 -0.36 28.63
N ALA A 21 -35.15 -0.04 28.14
CA ALA A 21 -34.36 -0.77 27.13
C ALA A 21 -34.64 -0.48 25.64
N LEU A 22 -34.20 0.69 25.17
CA LEU A 22 -33.57 0.75 23.84
C LEU A 22 -32.15 0.20 23.98
N LEU A 23 -32.01 -1.12 23.88
CA LEU A 23 -30.72 -1.79 23.76
C LEU A 23 -30.07 -1.34 22.44
N ALA A 24 -28.94 -0.66 22.59
CA ALA A 24 -28.08 -0.23 21.51
C ALA A 24 -27.67 -1.43 20.64
N LEU A 25 -28.17 -1.48 19.42
CA LEU A 25 -27.59 -2.29 18.34
C LEU A 25 -26.36 -1.54 17.81
N LEU A 26 -25.32 -1.41 18.65
CA LEU A 26 -23.96 -1.26 18.15
C LEU A 26 -23.56 -2.65 17.64
N GLY A 27 -23.90 -2.92 16.38
CA GLY A 27 -23.27 -4.01 15.66
C GLY A 27 -21.77 -3.78 15.73
N ALA A 28 -21.06 -4.66 16.44
CA ALA A 28 -19.63 -4.75 16.27
C ALA A 28 -19.42 -5.12 14.80
N ALA A 29 -19.06 -4.14 13.98
CA ALA A 29 -18.44 -4.42 12.71
C ALA A 29 -17.15 -5.17 13.07
N THR A 30 -17.18 -6.50 13.00
CA THR A 30 -15.95 -7.26 12.84
C THR A 30 -15.26 -6.60 11.65
N PRO A 31 -13.98 -6.17 11.75
CA PRO A 31 -13.27 -5.81 10.54
C PRO A 31 -13.48 -6.99 9.60
N ALA A 32 -14.11 -6.73 8.45
CA ALA A 32 -14.07 -7.69 7.39
C ALA A 32 -12.58 -7.91 7.18
N ASP A 33 -12.12 -9.13 7.43
CA ASP A 33 -10.82 -9.58 6.95
C ASP A 33 -10.95 -9.42 5.43
N ALA A 34 -10.60 -8.24 4.93
CA ALA A 34 -10.37 -8.04 3.52
C ALA A 34 -9.31 -9.08 3.24
N ALA A 35 -9.68 -10.16 2.53
CA ALA A 35 -8.76 -11.20 2.11
C ALA A 35 -7.47 -10.48 1.73
N ALA A 36 -6.39 -10.73 2.50
CA ALA A 36 -5.20 -9.90 2.43
C ALA A 36 -4.76 -9.90 0.96
N GLY A 37 -5.03 -8.80 0.26
CA GLY A 37 -4.73 -8.71 -1.16
C GLY A 37 -3.23 -8.82 -1.35
N ASP A 38 -2.79 -9.13 -2.56
CA ASP A 38 -1.37 -9.03 -2.87
C ASP A 38 -0.92 -7.59 -2.60
N MET A 39 0.18 -7.44 -1.84
CA MET A 39 0.70 -6.15 -1.42
C MET A 39 2.12 -5.93 -1.93
N LEU A 40 2.45 -4.68 -2.19
CA LEU A 40 3.79 -4.24 -2.57
C LEU A 40 4.07 -2.87 -1.95
N SER A 41 5.27 -2.70 -1.41
CA SER A 41 5.78 -1.43 -0.89
C SER A 41 7.14 -1.12 -1.48
N VAL A 42 7.50 0.16 -1.46
CA VAL A 42 8.84 0.66 -1.76
C VAL A 42 9.28 1.48 -0.55
N ASP A 43 10.52 1.30 -0.12
CA ASP A 43 11.10 2.10 0.96
C ASP A 43 11.31 3.55 0.51
N SER A 44 11.16 4.51 1.42
CA SER A 44 11.29 5.94 1.11
C SER A 44 12.72 6.39 0.80
N VAL A 45 13.71 5.51 0.98
CA VAL A 45 15.13 5.77 0.74
C VAL A 45 15.67 4.69 -0.19
N GLY A 46 16.29 5.12 -1.28
CA GLY A 46 17.13 4.28 -2.13
C GLY A 46 18.58 4.72 -2.04
N THR A 47 19.52 3.89 -2.49
CA THR A 47 20.95 4.28 -2.51
C THR A 47 21.47 4.40 -3.93
N LEU A 48 22.41 5.33 -4.11
CA LEU A 48 23.17 5.53 -5.33
C LEU A 48 24.67 5.38 -4.99
N ALA A 49 25.29 4.37 -5.58
CA ALA A 49 26.73 4.17 -5.48
C ALA A 49 27.49 5.13 -6.42
N SER A 50 28.78 5.33 -6.15
CA SER A 50 29.65 6.21 -6.94
C SER A 50 29.84 5.77 -8.39
N ASP A 51 29.64 4.49 -8.68
CA ASP A 51 29.68 3.91 -10.02
C ASP A 51 28.36 4.07 -10.80
N GLY A 52 27.33 4.67 -10.18
CA GLY A 52 26.00 4.86 -10.76
C GLY A 52 25.02 3.71 -10.51
N THR A 53 25.40 2.70 -9.72
CA THR A 53 24.48 1.62 -9.32
C THR A 53 23.43 2.16 -8.35
N VAL A 54 22.16 1.97 -8.70
CA VAL A 54 21.00 2.28 -7.86
C VAL A 54 20.59 1.01 -7.11
N THR A 55 20.31 1.13 -5.81
CA THR A 55 19.66 0.08 -5.02
C THR A 55 18.30 0.57 -4.53
N LEU A 56 17.27 -0.22 -4.81
CA LEU A 56 15.90 -0.01 -4.36
C LEU A 56 15.44 -1.20 -3.52
N SER A 57 14.60 -0.95 -2.53
CA SER A 57 14.08 -1.99 -1.64
C SER A 57 12.65 -1.73 -1.22
N GLY A 58 12.03 -2.74 -0.61
CA GLY A 58 10.73 -2.65 0.01
C GLY A 58 10.24 -4.02 0.47
N THR A 59 8.92 -4.17 0.56
CA THR A 59 8.30 -5.45 0.95
C THR A 59 7.21 -5.85 -0.04
N TYR A 60 6.91 -7.15 -0.09
CA TYR A 60 5.75 -7.69 -0.80
C TYR A 60 5.08 -8.77 0.03
N GLN A 61 3.82 -9.07 -0.28
CA GLN A 61 3.08 -10.20 0.25
C GLN A 61 2.22 -10.73 -0.89
N CYS A 62 2.28 -12.04 -1.13
CA CYS A 62 1.44 -12.70 -2.12
C CYS A 62 1.14 -14.14 -1.76
N SER A 63 -0.01 -14.63 -2.19
CA SER A 63 -0.42 -16.03 -2.01
C SER A 63 -0.57 -16.80 -3.33
N THR A 64 -0.56 -16.10 -4.46
CA THR A 64 -0.70 -16.71 -5.79
C THR A 64 0.55 -17.52 -6.14
N GLY A 65 0.38 -18.79 -6.50
CA GLY A 65 1.48 -19.64 -6.95
C GLY A 65 2.00 -19.27 -8.34
N GLY A 66 3.08 -19.92 -8.78
CA GLY A 66 3.63 -19.73 -10.12
C GLY A 66 4.86 -18.82 -10.17
N ALA A 67 5.13 -18.24 -11.34
CA ALA A 67 6.33 -17.43 -11.57
C ALA A 67 6.02 -15.96 -11.31
N VAL A 68 6.20 -15.53 -10.06
CA VAL A 68 5.94 -14.16 -9.61
C VAL A 68 7.24 -13.38 -9.46
N PHE A 69 7.24 -12.12 -9.89
CA PHE A 69 8.40 -11.23 -9.86
C PHE A 69 8.02 -9.84 -9.36
N VAL A 70 8.92 -9.24 -8.59
CA VAL A 70 8.93 -7.80 -8.31
C VAL A 70 9.83 -7.13 -9.33
N THR A 71 9.29 -6.22 -10.13
CA THR A 71 10.06 -5.33 -11.01
C THR A 71 10.00 -3.91 -10.48
N SER A 72 11.03 -3.11 -10.78
CA SER A 72 11.13 -1.73 -10.32
C SER A 72 11.73 -0.83 -11.39
N ASN A 73 11.14 0.35 -11.56
CA ASN A 73 11.66 1.40 -12.41
C ASN A 73 11.92 2.66 -11.59
N LEU A 74 12.98 3.38 -11.94
CA LEU A 74 13.29 4.71 -11.41
C LEU A 74 12.86 5.77 -12.42
N ARG A 75 12.05 6.73 -11.97
CA ARG A 75 11.58 7.89 -12.73
C ARG A 75 12.25 9.17 -12.25
N LEU A 76 12.80 9.93 -13.19
CA LEU A 76 13.36 11.26 -12.99
C LEU A 76 12.69 12.22 -13.98
N GLY A 77 11.74 13.02 -13.50
CA GLY A 77 10.93 13.87 -14.37
C GLY A 77 10.13 13.05 -15.39
N GLN A 78 10.43 13.23 -16.68
CA GLN A 78 9.77 12.50 -17.78
C GLN A 78 10.55 11.26 -18.23
N SER A 79 11.74 11.02 -17.70
CA SER A 79 12.57 9.85 -18.03
C SER A 79 12.35 8.73 -17.02
N GLU A 80 12.40 7.50 -17.49
CA GLU A 80 12.25 6.29 -16.68
C GLU A 80 13.25 5.23 -17.12
N ALA A 81 13.76 4.45 -16.18
CA ALA A 81 14.58 3.29 -16.49
C ALA A 81 14.32 2.16 -15.49
N ASN A 82 14.35 0.93 -16.00
CA ASN A 82 14.29 -0.25 -15.17
C ASN A 82 15.56 -0.39 -14.31
N ILE A 83 15.39 -0.84 -13.07
CA ILE A 83 16.47 -1.11 -12.14
C ILE A 83 16.52 -2.62 -11.89
N GLY A 84 17.64 -3.24 -12.29
CA GLY A 84 17.89 -4.68 -12.17
C GLY A 84 17.20 -5.50 -13.26
N ASP A 85 17.07 -6.81 -13.05
CA ASP A 85 16.36 -7.73 -13.95
C ASP A 85 15.01 -8.21 -13.36
N GLY A 86 14.62 -7.64 -12.22
CA GLY A 86 13.51 -8.11 -11.40
C GLY A 86 13.91 -9.21 -10.39
N VAL A 87 13.13 -9.30 -9.31
CA VAL A 87 13.36 -10.20 -8.19
C VAL A 87 12.29 -11.27 -8.18
N ARG A 88 12.66 -12.56 -8.17
CA ARG A 88 11.67 -13.63 -8.01
C ARG A 88 11.04 -13.58 -6.62
N ALA A 89 9.72 -13.56 -6.57
CA ALA A 89 8.94 -13.54 -5.34
C ALA A 89 8.63 -14.95 -4.84
N LEU A 90 8.65 -15.12 -3.51
CA LEU A 90 8.14 -16.29 -2.82
C LEU A 90 6.73 -15.98 -2.33
N CYS A 91 5.72 -16.55 -2.98
CA CYS A 91 4.32 -16.35 -2.59
C CYS A 91 3.84 -17.48 -1.68
N ASP A 92 3.98 -17.27 -0.38
CA ASP A 92 3.56 -18.19 0.69
C ASP A 92 2.51 -17.53 1.63
N GLY A 93 2.00 -16.36 1.25
CA GLY A 93 1.10 -15.54 2.06
C GLY A 93 1.80 -14.72 3.13
N ASN A 94 3.12 -14.84 3.34
CA ASN A 94 3.88 -14.04 4.29
C ASN A 94 4.44 -12.78 3.64
N LYS A 95 4.82 -11.82 4.48
CA LYS A 95 5.53 -10.62 4.03
C LYS A 95 7.02 -10.92 3.86
N HIS A 96 7.56 -10.56 2.70
CA HIS A 96 8.97 -10.72 2.34
C HIS A 96 9.59 -9.39 1.93
N GLY A 97 10.90 -9.26 2.10
CA GLY A 97 11.66 -8.15 1.55
C GLY A 97 12.02 -8.38 0.09
N TRP A 98 12.20 -7.30 -0.67
CA TRP A 98 12.81 -7.34 -2.00
C TRP A 98 13.89 -6.26 -2.12
N ILE A 99 14.91 -6.54 -2.92
CA ILE A 99 16.01 -5.63 -3.24
C ILE A 99 16.30 -5.75 -4.72
N SER A 100 16.28 -4.63 -5.44
CA SER A 100 16.73 -4.56 -6.82
C SER A 100 17.94 -3.65 -6.96
N GLN A 101 18.91 -4.06 -7.77
CA GLN A 101 20.12 -3.31 -8.04
C GLN A 101 20.39 -3.25 -9.54
N GLY A 102 20.73 -2.06 -10.03
CA GLY A 102 21.07 -1.89 -11.43
C GLY A 102 21.65 -0.52 -11.75
N LYS A 103 22.35 -0.46 -12.89
CA LYS A 103 22.90 0.77 -13.44
C LYS A 103 22.12 1.16 -14.69
N PRO A 104 21.19 2.12 -14.61
CA PRO A 104 20.35 2.45 -15.75
C PRO A 104 21.15 3.17 -16.83
N ALA A 105 21.33 2.53 -18.00
CA ALA A 105 22.29 3.01 -19.02
C ALA A 105 21.94 4.37 -19.65
N GLN A 106 20.65 4.73 -19.70
CA GLN A 106 20.16 5.97 -20.33
C GLN A 106 19.66 7.00 -19.32
N LEU A 107 19.75 6.69 -18.03
CA LEU A 107 19.30 7.56 -16.94
C LEU A 107 20.52 7.91 -16.08
N HIS A 108 20.67 9.19 -15.76
CA HIS A 108 21.76 9.67 -14.91
C HIS A 108 21.20 10.13 -13.56
N PRO A 109 20.91 9.18 -12.63
CA PRO A 109 20.43 9.54 -11.32
C PRO A 109 21.46 10.36 -10.54
N ALA A 110 20.95 11.30 -9.76
CA ALA A 110 21.71 12.07 -8.79
C ALA A 110 21.09 11.87 -7.40
N LEU A 111 21.84 12.24 -6.36
CA LEU A 111 21.31 12.27 -5.01
C LEU A 111 20.13 13.24 -4.90
N GLY A 112 19.13 12.89 -4.09
CA GLY A 112 17.93 13.69 -3.88
C GLY A 112 16.64 13.00 -4.33
N ALA A 113 15.63 13.80 -4.67
CA ALA A 113 14.28 13.30 -4.95
C ALA A 113 14.22 12.47 -6.24
N ALA A 114 13.54 11.33 -6.16
CA ALA A 114 13.19 10.50 -7.30
C ALA A 114 11.85 9.82 -7.06
N ARG A 115 11.29 9.18 -8.09
CA ARG A 115 10.11 8.34 -7.93
C ARG A 115 10.41 6.93 -8.39
N VAL A 116 9.93 5.95 -7.64
CA VAL A 116 10.01 4.53 -7.99
C VAL A 116 8.62 4.03 -8.33
N GLU A 117 8.52 3.28 -9.41
CA GLU A 117 7.34 2.50 -9.75
C GLU A 117 7.72 1.02 -9.64
N ALA A 118 7.11 0.30 -8.71
CA ALA A 118 7.33 -1.11 -8.50
C ALA A 118 6.06 -1.89 -8.85
N THR A 119 6.23 -3.08 -9.42
CA THR A 119 5.12 -3.95 -9.83
C THR A 119 5.40 -5.38 -9.41
N LEU A 120 4.41 -6.02 -8.80
CA LEU A 120 4.37 -7.44 -8.51
C LEU A 120 3.59 -8.12 -9.63
N THR A 121 4.27 -8.90 -10.45
CA THR A 121 3.71 -9.51 -11.67
C THR A 121 3.79 -11.01 -11.59
N HIS A 122 2.68 -11.70 -11.83
CA HIS A 122 2.66 -13.12 -12.10
C HIS A 122 2.71 -13.36 -13.61
N LEU A 123 3.60 -14.25 -14.04
CA LEU A 123 3.66 -14.73 -15.41
C LEU A 123 2.81 -16.00 -15.56
N THR A 124 1.66 -15.85 -16.22
CA THR A 124 0.72 -16.95 -16.47
C THR A 124 0.89 -17.52 -17.87
N GLN A 125 0.69 -18.83 -18.01
CA GLN A 125 0.65 -19.44 -19.34
C GLN A 125 -0.57 -18.93 -20.10
N GLY A 126 -0.40 -18.61 -21.38
CA GLY A 126 -1.51 -18.26 -22.26
C GLY A 126 -2.53 -19.41 -22.36
N PRO A 127 -3.77 -19.14 -22.78
CA PRO A 127 -4.84 -20.14 -22.81
C PRO A 127 -4.60 -21.29 -23.81
N ALA A 128 -3.55 -21.19 -24.63
CA ALA A 128 -3.04 -22.25 -25.49
C ALA A 128 -1.50 -22.17 -25.55
N TRP A 129 -0.84 -23.31 -25.81
CA TRP A 129 0.63 -23.43 -25.79
C TRP A 129 1.37 -22.52 -26.78
N TRP A 130 0.70 -22.07 -27.84
CA TRP A 130 1.25 -21.18 -28.87
C TRP A 130 1.04 -19.70 -28.54
N LEU A 131 0.26 -19.38 -27.50
CA LEU A 131 0.02 -18.03 -27.07
C LEU A 131 1.13 -17.58 -26.10
N PRO A 132 1.50 -16.29 -26.11
CA PRO A 132 2.52 -15.77 -25.23
C PRO A 132 2.11 -15.90 -23.76
N VAL A 133 3.12 -15.97 -22.90
CA VAL A 133 2.96 -15.79 -21.46
C VAL A 133 2.34 -14.42 -21.21
N LEU A 134 1.31 -14.35 -20.37
CA LEU A 134 0.59 -13.13 -20.05
C LEU A 134 1.01 -12.60 -18.67
N PRO A 135 1.35 -11.31 -18.57
CA PRO A 135 1.55 -10.69 -17.26
C PRO A 135 0.20 -10.45 -16.59
N GLU A 136 0.08 -10.92 -15.36
CA GLU A 136 -0.99 -10.60 -14.44
C GLU A 136 -0.42 -9.69 -13.34
N PHE A 137 -0.90 -8.45 -13.27
CA PHE A 137 -0.44 -7.49 -12.27
C PHE A 137 -1.16 -7.71 -10.95
N LEU A 138 -0.46 -8.29 -9.99
CA LEU A 138 -0.99 -8.60 -8.66
C LEU A 138 -1.05 -7.34 -7.78
N ALA A 139 0.00 -6.53 -7.83
CA ALA A 139 0.07 -5.26 -7.12
C ALA A 139 0.98 -4.27 -7.86
N GLN A 140 0.69 -2.97 -7.73
CA GLN A 140 1.51 -1.88 -8.25
C GLN A 140 1.66 -0.82 -7.17
N GLN A 141 2.86 -0.31 -7.00
CA GLN A 141 3.15 0.73 -6.02
C GLN A 141 4.10 1.77 -6.60
N GLY A 142 3.67 3.01 -6.56
CA GLY A 142 4.50 4.15 -6.91
C GLY A 142 4.82 4.99 -5.68
N GLN A 143 6.09 5.26 -5.42
CA GLN A 143 6.57 5.91 -4.21
C GLN A 143 7.59 6.99 -4.53
N ASP A 144 7.41 8.17 -3.93
CA ASP A 144 8.44 9.20 -3.94
C ASP A 144 9.51 8.83 -2.90
N ILE A 145 10.76 8.86 -3.32
CA ILE A 145 11.92 8.45 -2.52
C ILE A 145 13.01 9.51 -2.52
N THR A 146 13.96 9.37 -1.59
CA THR A 146 15.23 10.09 -1.62
C THR A 146 16.37 9.12 -1.94
N LEU A 147 17.13 9.40 -2.99
CA LEU A 147 18.39 8.73 -3.27
C LEU A 147 19.50 9.34 -2.41
N VAL A 148 20.12 8.52 -1.58
CA VAL A 148 21.28 8.88 -0.75
C VAL A 148 22.53 8.15 -1.22
N ALA A 149 23.71 8.64 -0.84
CA ALA A 149 24.94 7.92 -1.13
C ALA A 149 24.91 6.55 -0.43
N SER A 150 25.34 5.50 -1.12
CA SER A 150 25.59 4.21 -0.47
C SER A 150 26.65 4.41 0.63
N GLY A 151 26.35 3.96 1.86
CA GLY A 151 27.30 4.03 2.97
C GLY A 151 28.57 3.23 2.63
N THR A 152 29.73 3.86 2.78
CA THR A 152 31.05 3.23 2.69
C THR A 152 31.38 2.48 3.96
#